data_AF-A0A2D6X549-F1
#
_entry.id   AF-A0A2D6X549-F1
#
_cell.length_a   1.000
_cell.length_b   1.000
_cell.length_c   1.000
_cell.angle_alpha   90.00
_cell.angle_beta   90.00
_cell.angle_gamma   90.00
#
_symmetry.space_group_name_H-M   'P 1'
#
loop_
_entity.id
_entity.type
_entity.pdbx_description
1 polymer ?
#
loop_
_entity_poly.entity_id
_entity_poly.type
_entity_poly.pdbx_seq_one_letter_code
_entity_poly.pdbx_strand_id
1 'polypeptide(L)'
;MIDAERLVKSILATLGVLLLDGIVHAFYTQPFETWFYFVVKVLVVYILMYIMFGQEITFLRVVGFAAIFMIFFSLYYRFFELLGSLPVGYRAPDIILFGRTFNSNVSKAIGWTIIHMGAFIISSLTVEKIVGDN
;
A
#
# COMPACT_ATOMS: atom_id res chain seq x y z
N MET A 1 11.01 -19.77 16.05
CA MET A 1 11.43 -18.63 16.90
C MET A 1 11.07 -17.38 16.12
N ILE A 2 10.17 -16.53 16.64
CA ILE A 2 9.78 -15.29 15.96
C ILE A 2 10.98 -14.35 16.07
N ASP A 3 11.51 -13.93 14.94
CA ASP A 3 12.57 -12.94 14.87
C ASP A 3 11.98 -11.57 15.23
N ALA A 4 12.37 -11.05 16.40
CA ALA A 4 11.87 -9.78 16.91
C ALA A 4 12.28 -8.60 16.02
N GLU A 5 13.44 -8.67 15.37
CA GLU A 5 13.89 -7.65 14.43
C GLU A 5 13.00 -7.64 13.20
N ARG A 6 12.75 -8.81 12.62
CA ARG A 6 11.81 -8.98 11.50
C ARG A 6 10.43 -8.44 11.83
N LEU A 7 9.92 -8.72 13.03
CA LEU A 7 8.64 -8.20 13.50
C LEU A 7 8.63 -6.67 13.53
N VAL A 8 9.64 -6.06 14.16
CA VAL A 8 9.78 -4.61 14.30
C VAL A 8 9.92 -3.94 12.93
N LYS A 9 10.81 -4.44 12.07
CA LYS A 9 10.98 -3.94 10.70
C LYS A 9 9.66 -3.94 9.93
N SER A 10 8.91 -5.04 10.03
CA SER A 10 7.62 -5.18 9.33
C SER A 10 6.57 -4.18 9.81
N ILE A 11 6.49 -3.95 11.12
CA ILE A 11 5.59 -2.96 11.72
C ILE A 11 5.98 -1.55 11.25
N LEU A 12 7.25 -1.18 11.40
CA LEU A 12 7.73 0.16 11.04
C LEU A 12 7.53 0.45 9.55
N ALA A 13 7.85 -0.51 8.68
CA ALA A 13 7.68 -0.33 7.24
C ALA A 13 6.20 -0.21 6.86
N THR A 14 5.32 -0.98 7.53
CA THR A 14 3.86 -0.87 7.33
C THR A 14 3.33 0.50 7.75
N LEU A 15 3.77 1.01 8.91
CA LEU A 15 3.40 2.35 9.36
C LEU A 15 3.93 3.44 8.42
N GLY A 16 5.13 3.25 7.86
CA GLY A 16 5.69 4.14 6.84
C GLY A 16 4.82 4.19 5.58
N VAL A 17 4.38 3.04 5.08
CA VAL A 17 3.46 2.97 3.94
C VAL A 17 2.15 3.68 4.26
N LEU A 18 1.53 3.40 5.41
CA LEU A 18 0.29 4.04 5.82
C LEU A 18 0.41 5.55 5.99
N LEU A 19 1.54 6.04 6.49
CA LEU A 19 1.77 7.46 6.67
C LEU A 19 1.84 8.17 5.31
N LEU A 20 2.67 7.66 4.40
CA LEU A 20 2.81 8.22 3.05
C LEU A 20 1.48 8.17 2.30
N ASP A 21 0.78 7.06 2.42
CA ASP A 21 -0.52 6.84 1.82
C ASP A 21 -1.60 7.77 2.41
N GLY A 22 -1.68 7.86 3.74
CA GLY A 22 -2.60 8.76 4.43
C GLY A 22 -2.39 10.22 4.03
N ILE A 23 -1.15 10.64 3.81
CA ILE A 23 -0.83 11.97 3.26
C ILE A 23 -1.40 12.10 1.84
N VAL A 24 -1.12 11.16 0.94
CA VAL A 24 -1.67 11.18 -0.42
C VAL A 24 -3.20 11.26 -0.38
N HIS A 25 -3.84 10.47 0.48
CA HIS A 25 -5.29 10.45 0.60
C HIS A 25 -5.88 11.72 1.20
N ALA A 26 -5.23 12.31 2.20
CA ALA A 26 -5.70 13.55 2.83
C ALA A 26 -5.74 14.72 1.85
N PHE A 27 -4.79 14.79 0.91
CA PHE A 27 -4.73 15.88 -0.06
C PHE A 27 -5.44 15.57 -1.38
N TYR A 28 -5.61 14.29 -1.73
CA TYR A 28 -6.06 13.91 -3.06
C TYR A 28 -7.31 13.04 -3.11
N THR A 29 -7.93 12.63 -2.00
CA THR A 29 -9.19 11.85 -2.02
C THR A 29 -10.34 12.54 -1.30
N GLN A 30 -11.53 12.55 -1.92
CA GLN A 30 -12.77 13.08 -1.33
C GLN A 30 -13.97 12.23 -1.81
N PRO A 31 -14.76 11.63 -0.89
CA PRO A 31 -14.55 11.60 0.56
C PRO A 31 -13.29 10.82 0.94
N PHE A 32 -12.77 11.04 2.15
CA PHE A 32 -11.60 10.30 2.65
C PHE A 32 -11.88 8.78 2.69
N GLU A 33 -10.87 7.96 2.41
CA GLU A 33 -10.96 6.50 2.43
C GLU A 33 -11.59 5.95 3.70
N THR A 34 -12.33 4.84 3.54
CA THR A 34 -13.03 4.20 4.65
C THR A 34 -12.05 3.58 5.63
N TRP A 35 -12.43 3.42 6.90
CA TRP A 35 -11.60 2.70 7.88
C TRP A 35 -11.22 1.28 7.41
N PHE A 36 -12.12 0.60 6.69
CA PHE A 36 -11.90 -0.75 6.18
C PHE A 36 -10.74 -0.83 5.17
N TYR A 37 -10.58 0.21 4.35
CA TYR A 37 -9.47 0.36 3.42
C TYR A 37 -8.11 0.25 4.10
N PHE A 38 -7.94 1.04 5.17
CA PHE A 38 -6.69 1.08 5.91
C PHE A 38 -6.42 -0.23 6.63
N VAL A 39 -7.44 -0.91 7.15
CA VAL A 39 -7.28 -2.23 7.79
C VAL A 39 -6.76 -3.28 6.79
N VAL A 40 -7.35 -3.37 5.60
CA VAL A 40 -6.88 -4.32 4.58
C VAL A 40 -5.47 -3.97 4.12
N LYS A 41 -5.17 -2.68 3.90
CA LYS A 41 -3.85 -2.22 3.52
C LYS A 41 -2.80 -2.56 4.58
N VAL A 42 -3.10 -2.32 5.87
CA VAL A 42 -2.24 -2.73 7.00
C VAL A 42 -1.93 -4.22 6.91
N LEU A 43 -2.95 -5.07 6.81
CA LEU A 43 -2.75 -6.52 6.82
C LEU A 43 -1.90 -6.98 5.63
N VAL A 44 -2.21 -6.52 4.41
CA VAL A 44 -1.47 -6.90 3.21
C VAL A 44 -0.03 -6.43 3.29
N VAL A 45 0.20 -5.15 3.60
CA VAL A 45 1.55 -4.59 3.66
C VAL A 45 2.35 -5.28 4.76
N TYR A 46 1.78 -5.47 5.95
CA TYR A 46 2.43 -6.15 7.05
C TYR A 46 2.84 -7.58 6.69
N ILE A 47 1.93 -8.37 6.10
CA ILE A 47 2.21 -9.76 5.71
C ILE A 47 3.35 -9.79 4.68
N LEU A 48 3.29 -8.93 3.66
CA LEU A 48 4.31 -8.87 2.62
C LEU A 48 5.68 -8.43 3.17
N MET A 49 5.71 -7.40 4.02
CA MET A 49 6.92 -6.94 4.69
C MET A 49 7.49 -8.03 5.59
N TYR A 50 6.65 -8.70 6.36
CA TYR A 50 7.07 -9.81 7.21
C TYR A 50 7.68 -10.92 6.39
N ILE A 51 7.06 -11.35 5.29
CA ILE A 51 7.64 -12.38 4.41
C ILE A 51 8.99 -11.91 3.83
N MET A 52 9.05 -10.67 3.35
CA MET A 52 10.23 -10.09 2.69
C MET A 52 11.43 -9.94 3.63
N PHE A 53 11.24 -9.38 4.83
CA PHE A 53 12.30 -9.22 5.84
C PHE A 53 12.79 -10.54 6.42
N GLY A 54 12.08 -11.65 6.20
CA GLY A 54 12.58 -12.99 6.49
C GLY A 54 13.57 -13.51 5.45
N GLN A 55 13.97 -12.70 4.49
CA GLN A 55 14.85 -13.04 3.37
C GLN A 55 15.87 -11.91 3.18
N GLU A 56 16.97 -12.19 2.47
CA GLU A 56 17.96 -11.16 2.08
C GLU A 56 17.32 -9.96 1.36
N ILE A 57 17.54 -8.74 1.84
CA ILE A 57 16.92 -7.57 1.20
C ILE A 57 17.75 -7.10 0.01
N THR A 58 17.20 -7.23 -1.19
CA THR A 58 17.76 -6.67 -2.42
C THR A 58 16.75 -5.76 -3.10
N PHE A 59 17.23 -4.76 -3.86
CA PHE A 59 16.35 -3.82 -4.56
C PHE A 59 15.32 -4.52 -5.45
N LEU A 60 15.75 -5.53 -6.23
CA LEU A 60 14.86 -6.30 -7.10
C LEU A 60 13.78 -7.04 -6.31
N ARG A 61 14.12 -7.58 -5.14
CA ARG A 61 13.15 -8.24 -4.25
C ARG A 61 12.13 -7.25 -3.72
N VAL A 62 12.58 -6.09 -3.24
CA VAL A 62 11.68 -5.03 -2.77
C VAL A 62 10.72 -4.57 -3.87
N VAL A 63 11.22 -4.38 -5.10
CA VAL A 63 10.37 -4.06 -6.27
C VAL A 63 9.38 -5.19 -6.57
N GLY A 64 9.81 -6.45 -6.50
CA GLY A 64 8.92 -7.61 -6.67
C GLY A 64 7.79 -7.65 -5.64
N PHE A 65 8.09 -7.41 -4.37
CA PHE A 65 7.08 -7.34 -3.31
C PHE A 65 6.16 -6.11 -3.47
N ALA A 66 6.68 -4.97 -3.92
CA ALA A 66 5.87 -3.80 -4.25
C ALA A 66 4.90 -4.09 -5.41
N ALA A 67 5.31 -4.87 -6.41
CA ALA A 67 4.43 -5.30 -7.49
C ALA A 67 3.35 -6.27 -7.01
N ILE A 68 3.70 -7.23 -6.14
CA ILE A 68 2.73 -8.13 -5.50
C ILE A 68 1.71 -7.33 -4.67
N PHE A 69 2.18 -6.36 -3.88
CA PHE A 69 1.33 -5.42 -3.16
C PHE A 69 0.34 -4.74 -4.09
N MET A 70 0.80 -4.20 -5.22
CA MET A 70 -0.10 -3.56 -6.20
C MET A 70 -1.12 -4.51 -6.82
N ILE A 71 -0.79 -5.78 -7.04
CA ILE A 71 -1.74 -6.77 -7.55
C ILE A 71 -2.87 -6.97 -6.53
N PHE A 72 -2.54 -7.27 -5.27
CA PHE A 72 -3.55 -7.43 -4.20
C PHE A 72 -4.39 -6.17 -4.04
N PHE A 73 -3.74 -5.03 -4.11
CA PHE A 73 -4.38 -3.75 -3.91
C PHE A 73 -5.30 -3.35 -5.07
N SER A 74 -4.94 -3.70 -6.30
CA SER A 74 -5.80 -3.56 -7.48
C SER A 74 -7.00 -4.50 -7.43
N LEU A 75 -6.80 -5.75 -6.99
CA LEU A 75 -7.90 -6.71 -6.79
C LEU A 75 -8.88 -6.23 -5.72
N TYR A 76 -8.37 -5.66 -4.62
CA TYR A 76 -9.18 -5.04 -3.58
C TYR A 76 -10.07 -3.93 -4.17
N TYR A 77 -9.50 -2.96 -4.90
CA TYR A 77 -10.29 -1.90 -5.52
C TYR A 77 -11.32 -2.46 -6.50
N ARG A 78 -10.94 -3.43 -7.33
CA ARG A 78 -11.85 -4.04 -8.29
C ARG A 78 -13.00 -4.77 -7.63
N PHE A 79 -12.75 -5.44 -6.50
CA PHE A 79 -13.79 -6.08 -5.70
C PHE A 79 -14.77 -5.05 -5.14
N PHE A 80 -14.27 -3.92 -4.63
CA PHE A 80 -15.11 -2.82 -4.13
C PHE A 80 -15.91 -2.11 -5.23
N GLU A 81 -15.37 -1.98 -6.43
CA GLU A 81 -16.10 -1.48 -7.61
C GLU A 81 -17.27 -2.38 -7.98
N LEU A 82 -17.09 -3.71 -7.93
CA LEU A 82 -18.16 -4.68 -8.20
C LEU A 82 -19.28 -4.59 -7.14
N LEU A 83 -18.96 -4.10 -5.95
CA LEU A 83 -19.90 -3.81 -4.87
C LEU A 83 -20.35 -2.33 -4.85
N GLY A 84 -20.11 -1.56 -5.91
CA GLY A 84 -20.35 -0.11 -5.99
C GLY A 84 -21.80 0.35 -5.80
N SER A 85 -22.77 -0.57 -5.76
CA SER A 85 -24.15 -0.30 -5.36
C SER A 85 -24.33 -0.12 -3.84
N LEU A 86 -23.35 -0.49 -3.03
CA LEU A 86 -23.38 -0.34 -1.57
C LEU A 86 -23.36 1.14 -1.13
N PRO A 87 -23.79 1.47 0.09
CA PRO A 87 -23.81 2.86 0.60
C PRO A 87 -22.43 3.52 0.57
N VAL A 88 -22.39 4.87 0.57
CA VAL A 88 -21.17 5.69 0.40
C VAL A 88 -20.02 5.32 1.35
N GLY A 89 -20.32 4.81 2.56
CA GLY A 89 -19.30 4.33 3.52
C GLY A 89 -18.69 2.95 3.22
N TYR A 90 -19.13 2.28 2.15
CA TYR A 90 -18.64 0.97 1.69
C TYR A 90 -18.09 1.03 0.26
N ARG A 91 -17.99 2.21 -0.33
CA ARG A 91 -17.46 2.40 -1.68
C ARG A 91 -15.97 2.69 -1.63
N ALA A 92 -15.26 2.34 -2.70
CA ALA A 92 -13.97 2.98 -2.97
C ALA A 92 -14.22 4.50 -3.17
N PRO A 93 -13.50 5.38 -2.47
CA PRO A 93 -13.63 6.81 -2.64
C PRO A 93 -13.04 7.27 -3.96
N ASP A 94 -13.43 8.49 -4.32
CA ASP A 94 -12.88 9.14 -5.48
C ASP A 94 -11.58 9.86 -5.13
N ILE A 95 -10.53 9.51 -5.87
CA ILE A 95 -9.31 10.31 -5.87
C ILE A 95 -9.59 11.52 -6.76
N ILE A 96 -9.51 12.74 -6.23
CA ILE A 96 -9.79 14.01 -6.92
C ILE A 96 -8.92 14.15 -8.18
N LEU A 97 -7.67 13.65 -8.12
CA LEU A 97 -6.80 13.53 -9.30
C LEU A 97 -7.30 12.48 -10.32
N PHE A 98 -7.98 11.44 -9.86
CA PHE A 98 -8.28 10.19 -10.58
C PHE A 98 -9.73 9.69 -10.36
N GLY A 99 -10.74 10.56 -10.53
CA GLY A 99 -12.16 10.25 -10.27
C GLY A 99 -12.73 9.02 -11.01
N ARG A 100 -13.91 8.55 -10.56
CA ARG A 100 -14.39 7.14 -10.58
C ARG A 100 -13.34 6.14 -11.06
N THR A 101 -12.40 5.96 -10.15
CA THR A 101 -11.17 5.15 -10.16
C THR A 101 -10.18 5.45 -11.28
N PHE A 102 -10.54 5.58 -12.57
CA PHE A 102 -9.62 6.06 -13.61
C PHE A 102 -10.26 6.72 -14.83
N ASN A 103 -11.59 6.71 -14.99
CA ASN A 103 -12.25 7.17 -16.22
C ASN A 103 -11.62 6.59 -17.52
N SER A 104 -11.08 5.36 -17.43
CA SER A 104 -10.30 4.67 -18.48
C SER A 104 -8.95 5.30 -18.85
N ASN A 105 -8.40 6.17 -17.99
CA ASN A 105 -7.15 6.86 -18.24
C ASN A 105 -5.93 6.07 -17.71
N VAL A 106 -5.21 5.44 -18.64
CA VAL A 106 -4.04 4.60 -18.36
C VAL A 106 -2.91 5.36 -17.67
N SER A 107 -2.67 6.63 -18.01
CA SER A 107 -1.55 7.39 -17.39
C SER A 107 -1.80 7.65 -15.91
N LYS A 108 -3.06 7.86 -15.54
CA LYS A 108 -3.49 8.00 -14.14
C LYS A 108 -3.32 6.69 -13.37
N ALA A 109 -3.65 5.55 -13.99
CA ALA A 109 -3.45 4.22 -13.39
C ALA A 109 -1.97 3.90 -13.15
N ILE A 110 -1.12 4.29 -14.10
CA ILE A 110 0.34 4.18 -13.97
C ILE A 110 0.83 5.07 -12.82
N GLY A 111 0.40 6.34 -12.75
CA GLY A 111 0.77 7.26 -11.67
C GLY A 111 0.38 6.75 -10.28
N TRP A 112 -0.85 6.26 -10.14
CA TRP A 112 -1.33 5.63 -8.90
C TRP A 112 -0.48 4.45 -8.47
N THR A 113 -0.17 3.57 -9.42
CA THR A 113 0.68 2.40 -9.21
C THR A 113 2.08 2.80 -8.76
N ILE A 114 2.68 3.78 -9.42
CA ILE A 114 4.02 4.29 -9.09
C ILE A 114 4.06 4.87 -7.68
N ILE A 115 3.06 5.66 -7.28
CA ILE A 115 3.00 6.28 -5.94
C ILE A 115 2.94 5.19 -4.86
N HIS A 116 2.07 4.19 -5.04
CA HIS A 116 1.87 3.13 -4.05
C HIS A 116 3.05 2.17 -3.97
N MET A 117 3.59 1.75 -5.11
CA MET A 117 4.83 0.98 -5.16
C MET A 117 5.98 1.77 -4.55
N GLY A 118 6.07 3.06 -4.86
CA GLY A 118 7.07 3.97 -4.32
C GLY A 118 7.00 4.03 -2.79
N ALA A 119 5.81 4.20 -2.22
CA ALA A 119 5.62 4.20 -0.77
C ALA A 119 6.08 2.88 -0.13
N PHE A 120 5.76 1.74 -0.75
CA PHE A 120 6.23 0.41 -0.30
C PHE A 120 7.76 0.33 -0.35
N ILE A 121 8.36 0.67 -1.50
CA ILE A 121 9.81 0.57 -1.73
C ILE A 121 10.58 1.48 -0.77
N ILE A 122 10.19 2.76 -0.68
CA ILE A 122 10.84 3.75 0.18
C ILE A 122 10.76 3.29 1.63
N SER A 123 9.57 2.92 2.11
CA SER A 123 9.40 2.49 3.50
C SER A 123 10.23 1.24 3.82
N SER A 124 10.26 0.26 2.91
CA SER A 124 11.05 -0.97 3.05
C SER A 124 12.54 -0.68 3.19
N LEU A 125 13.10 0.08 2.24
CA LEU A 125 14.53 0.37 2.17
C LEU A 125 14.98 1.29 3.30
N THR A 126 14.16 2.29 3.67
CA THR A 126 14.43 3.17 4.79
C THR A 126 14.48 2.39 6.11
N VAL A 127 13.53 1.49 6.34
CA VAL A 127 13.53 0.68 7.57
C VAL A 127 14.67 -0.32 7.58
N GLU A 128 14.97 -0.97 6.45
CA GLU A 128 16.12 -1.88 6.37
C GLU A 128 17.42 -1.16 6.72
N LYS A 129 17.61 0.04 6.17
CA LYS A 129 18.79 0.86 6.48
C LYS A 129 18.86 1.30 7.95
N ILE A 130 17.74 1.66 8.56
CA ILE A 130 17.74 2.18 9.94
C ILE A 130 17.90 1.06 10.97
N VAL A 131 17.30 -0.10 10.72
CA VAL A 131 17.20 -1.18 11.71
C VAL A 131 18.15 -2.34 11.43
N GLY A 132 18.45 -2.60 10.15
CA GLY A 132 19.28 -3.71 9.69
C GLY A 132 20.79 -3.45 9.68
N ASP A 133 21.24 -2.22 9.88
CA ASP A 133 22.66 -1.87 9.99
C ASP A 133 23.27 -2.22 11.37
N ASN A 134 22.76 -3.25 12.07
CA ASN A 134 23.30 -3.77 13.34
C ASN A 134 24.00 -5.12 13.18
#